data_AF-Q0BZI8-F1
#
_entry.id   AF-Q0BZI8-F1
#
_cell.length_a   1.000
_cell.length_b   1.000
_cell.length_c   1.000
_cell.angle_alpha   90.00
_cell.angle_beta   90.00
_cell.angle_gamma   90.00
#
_symmetry.space_group_name_H-M   'P 1'
#
loop_
_entity.id
_entity.type
_entity.pdbx_description
1 polymer ?
#
loop_
_entity_poly.entity_id
_entity_poly.type
_entity_poly.pdbx_seq_one_letter_code
_entity_poly.pdbx_strand_id
1 'polypeptide(L)'
;MPEKLEHVPIISKIGRIIMAAAELSRVRKSVLPQPGDTWDSIAKRELPDMDAAKAVSSLQSWNLHVFMRAAGAAGGVRGTNPILPSDVIFIEAPQVKA
;
A
#
# COMPACT_ATOMS: atom_id res chain seq x y z
N MET A 1 -39.81 -34.63 -19.22
CA MET A 1 -39.30 -33.42 -18.54
C MET A 1 -37.96 -33.06 -19.16
N PRO A 2 -37.77 -31.93 -19.85
CA PRO A 2 -36.45 -31.49 -20.24
C PRO A 2 -35.87 -30.53 -19.21
N GLU A 3 -34.65 -30.85 -18.81
CA GLU A 3 -33.74 -30.12 -17.95
C GLU A 3 -33.47 -28.72 -18.54
N LYS A 4 -33.72 -27.67 -17.76
CA LYS A 4 -33.42 -26.29 -18.15
C LYS A 4 -31.90 -26.12 -18.16
N LEU A 5 -31.30 -26.12 -19.34
CA LEU A 5 -29.91 -25.74 -19.55
C LEU A 5 -29.75 -24.23 -19.27
N GLU A 6 -29.31 -23.89 -18.07
CA GLU A 6 -28.94 -22.53 -17.68
C GLU A 6 -27.79 -22.03 -18.56
N HIS A 7 -28.13 -21.33 -19.64
CA HIS A 7 -27.17 -20.62 -20.46
C HIS A 7 -26.69 -19.37 -19.72
N VAL A 8 -25.61 -19.51 -18.96
CA VAL A 8 -24.85 -18.34 -18.48
C VAL A 8 -24.19 -17.70 -19.70
N PRO A 9 -24.54 -16.46 -20.08
CA PRO A 9 -24.02 -15.85 -21.29
C PRO A 9 -22.50 -15.65 -21.16
N ILE A 10 -21.75 -16.16 -22.14
CA ILE A 10 -20.28 -16.11 -22.22
C ILE A 10 -19.75 -14.68 -22.02
N ILE A 11 -20.50 -13.67 -22.45
CA ILE A 11 -20.19 -12.24 -22.29
C ILE A 11 -20.08 -11.83 -20.80
N SER A 12 -20.94 -12.36 -19.93
CA SER A 12 -20.88 -12.13 -18.47
C SER A 12 -19.61 -12.73 -17.84
N LYS A 13 -19.17 -13.88 -18.36
CA LYS A 13 -17.95 -14.55 -17.89
C LYS A 13 -16.69 -13.81 -18.32
N ILE A 14 -16.63 -13.32 -19.57
CA ILE A 14 -15.51 -12.52 -20.08
C ILE A 14 -15.40 -11.20 -19.31
N GLY A 15 -16.51 -10.50 -19.07
CA GLY A 15 -16.50 -9.27 -18.28
C GLY A 15 -15.93 -9.48 -16.88
N ARG A 16 -16.28 -10.60 -16.22
CA ARG A 16 -15.76 -10.96 -14.89
C ARG A 16 -14.25 -11.23 -14.90
N ILE A 17 -13.74 -11.89 -15.94
CA ILE A 17 -12.30 -12.17 -16.09
C ILE A 17 -11.51 -10.88 -16.31
N ILE A 18 -12.00 -9.97 -17.16
CA ILE A 18 -11.32 -8.70 -17.44
C ILE A 18 -11.24 -7.83 -16.18
N MET A 19 -12.33 -7.75 -15.40
CA MET A 19 -12.35 -7.00 -14.13
C MET A 19 -11.42 -7.61 -13.08
N ALA A 20 -11.42 -8.95 -12.92
CA ALA A 20 -10.49 -9.61 -12.00
C ALA A 20 -9.02 -9.40 -12.39
N ALA A 21 -8.70 -9.42 -13.69
CA ALA A 21 -7.35 -9.15 -14.17
C ALA A 21 -6.92 -7.69 -13.93
N ALA A 22 -7.84 -6.73 -14.12
CA ALA A 22 -7.58 -5.32 -13.85
C ALA A 22 -7.28 -5.06 -12.36
N GLU A 23 -8.05 -5.65 -11.45
CA GLU A 23 -7.81 -5.56 -10.00
C GLU A 23 -6.46 -6.18 -9.60
N LEU A 24 -6.08 -7.33 -10.19
CA LEU A 24 -4.79 -7.96 -9.96
C LEU A 24 -3.60 -7.21 -10.57
N SER A 25 -3.85 -6.29 -11.51
CA SER A 25 -2.80 -5.50 -12.18
C SER A 25 -2.45 -4.20 -11.45
N ARG A 26 -3.26 -3.78 -10.47
CA ARG A 26 -3.08 -2.47 -9.83
C ARG A 26 -1.95 -2.53 -8.80
N VAL A 27 -0.88 -1.77 -9.08
CA VAL A 27 0.24 -1.58 -8.15
C VAL A 27 -0.04 -0.40 -7.23
N ARG A 28 0.10 -0.60 -5.92
CA ARG A 28 -0.05 0.48 -4.94
C ARG A 28 1.04 1.52 -5.11
N LYS A 29 0.69 2.82 -5.05
CA LYS A 29 1.67 3.91 -5.04
C LYS A 29 2.63 3.77 -3.85
N SER A 30 3.92 3.90 -4.13
CA SER A 30 4.99 3.88 -3.14
C SER A 30 6.14 4.78 -3.54
N VAL A 31 7.01 5.10 -2.58
CA VAL A 31 8.21 5.91 -2.76
C VAL A 31 9.41 5.25 -2.08
N LEU A 32 10.61 5.61 -2.54
CA LEU A 32 11.86 5.33 -1.83
C LEU A 32 12.19 6.54 -0.94
N PRO A 33 12.45 6.34 0.37
CA PRO A 33 12.85 7.41 1.26
C PRO A 33 14.17 8.04 0.85
N GLN A 34 14.27 9.35 1.05
CA GLN A 34 15.54 10.07 0.97
C GLN A 34 16.35 9.86 2.26
N PRO A 35 17.69 10.00 2.23
CA PRO A 35 18.50 9.95 3.44
C PRO A 35 18.02 10.97 4.48
N GLY A 36 17.68 10.48 5.67
CA GLY A 36 17.18 11.32 6.78
C GLY A 36 15.67 11.59 6.77
N ASP A 37 14.91 11.05 5.81
CA ASP A 37 13.45 11.18 5.80
C ASP A 37 12.82 10.62 7.07
N THR A 38 11.87 11.35 7.64
CA THR A 38 11.01 10.94 8.75
C THR A 38 9.59 10.69 8.25
N TRP A 39 8.73 10.12 9.09
CA TRP A 39 7.30 10.02 8.77
C TRP A 39 6.68 11.39 8.45
N ASP A 40 7.06 12.43 9.21
CA ASP A 40 6.59 13.80 8.98
C ASP A 40 7.06 14.38 7.65
N SER A 41 8.33 14.19 7.27
CA SER A 41 8.84 14.73 6.00
C SER A 41 8.19 14.04 4.80
N ILE A 42 7.97 12.72 4.87
CA ILE A 42 7.27 11.95 3.85
C ILE A 42 5.79 12.35 3.79
N ALA A 43 5.11 12.47 4.93
CA ALA A 43 3.70 12.88 4.98
C ALA A 43 3.49 14.24 4.31
N LYS A 44 4.34 15.23 4.65
CA LYS A 44 4.27 16.57 4.07
C LYS A 44 4.49 16.57 2.55
N ARG A 45 5.38 15.69 2.05
CA ARG A 45 5.76 15.64 0.63
C ARG A 45 4.76 14.87 -0.23
N GLU A 46 4.29 13.72 0.27
CA GLU A 46 3.52 12.75 -0.53
C GLU A 46 2.02 12.79 -0.24
N LEU A 47 1.60 13.30 0.91
CA LEU A 47 0.19 13.40 1.34
C LEU A 47 -0.21 14.84 1.70
N PRO A 48 0.06 15.86 0.85
CA PRO A 48 -0.14 17.27 1.20
C PRO A 48 -1.61 17.65 1.47
N ASP A 49 -2.55 16.89 0.93
CA ASP A 49 -3.99 17.14 1.07
C ASP A 49 -4.59 16.52 2.35
N MET A 50 -3.79 15.77 3.13
CA MET A 50 -4.21 15.19 4.40
C MET A 50 -3.73 16.03 5.58
N ASP A 51 -4.54 16.08 6.64
CA ASP A 51 -4.08 16.61 7.92
C ASP A 51 -2.78 15.90 8.37
N ALA A 52 -1.81 16.66 8.89
CA ALA A 52 -0.46 16.17 9.15
C ALA A 52 -0.45 14.97 10.11
N ALA A 53 -1.23 15.04 11.21
CA ALA A 53 -1.27 13.96 12.19
C ALA A 53 -1.95 12.71 11.60
N LYS A 54 -3.02 12.92 10.82
CA LYS A 54 -3.69 11.83 10.10
C LYS A 54 -2.80 11.20 9.03
N ALA A 55 -2.03 11.99 8.31
CA ALA A 55 -1.12 11.54 7.26
C ALA A 55 -0.02 10.66 7.85
N VAL A 56 0.63 11.12 8.93
CA VAL A 56 1.65 10.35 9.66
C VAL A 56 1.07 9.03 10.19
N SER A 57 -0.08 9.09 10.86
CA SER A 57 -0.76 7.88 11.37
C SER A 57 -1.10 6.89 10.25
N SER A 58 -1.56 7.39 9.10
CA SER A 58 -1.87 6.58 7.93
C SER A 58 -0.63 5.92 7.35
N LEU A 59 0.47 6.66 7.18
CA LEU A 59 1.74 6.11 6.71
C LEU A 59 2.27 5.02 7.63
N GLN A 60 2.24 5.23 8.95
CA GLN A 60 2.68 4.24 9.93
C GLN A 60 1.84 2.96 9.86
N SER A 61 0.52 3.10 9.75
CA SER A 61 -0.41 1.97 9.63
C SER A 61 -0.20 1.19 8.32
N TRP A 62 -0.07 1.87 7.19
CA TRP A 62 0.11 1.23 5.88
C TRP A 62 1.48 0.58 5.71
N ASN A 63 2.46 0.98 6.52
CA ASN A 63 3.85 0.52 6.49
C ASN A 63 4.28 -0.11 7.81
N LEU A 64 3.40 -0.91 8.42
CA LEU A 64 3.61 -1.51 9.74
C LEU A 64 4.95 -2.26 9.88
N HIS A 65 5.43 -2.86 8.78
CA HIS A 65 6.72 -3.58 8.70
C HIS A 65 7.95 -2.67 8.86
N VAL A 66 7.85 -1.39 8.50
CA VAL A 66 8.89 -0.38 8.77
C VAL A 66 8.64 0.24 10.13
N PHE A 67 7.40 0.63 10.44
CA PHE A 67 7.05 1.31 11.68
C PHE A 67 7.40 0.49 12.93
N MET A 68 7.10 -0.81 12.93
CA MET A 68 7.36 -1.70 14.07
C MET A 68 8.79 -2.24 14.10
N ARG A 69 9.64 -1.84 13.14
CA ARG A 69 11.02 -2.31 13.07
C ARG A 69 11.77 -1.78 14.29
N ALA A 70 12.40 -2.68 15.04
CA ALA A 70 13.24 -2.29 16.17
C ALA A 70 14.33 -1.32 15.68
N ALA A 71 14.33 -0.12 16.24
CA ALA A 71 15.34 0.90 16.04
C ALA A 71 16.70 0.40 16.56
N GLY A 72 17.41 -0.40 15.76
CA GLY A 72 18.69 -0.99 16.16
C GLY A 72 19.15 -2.23 15.41
N ALA A 73 18.34 -2.86 14.55
CA ALA A 73 18.77 -4.06 13.81
C ALA A 73 19.82 -3.79 12.71
N ALA A 74 20.05 -2.53 12.34
CA ALA A 74 20.97 -2.12 11.28
C ALA A 74 22.19 -1.35 11.85
N GLY A 75 22.95 -1.95 12.77
CA GLY A 75 24.36 -1.60 13.08
C GLY A 75 24.73 -0.16 13.49
N GLY A 76 23.79 0.77 13.56
CA GLY A 76 24.02 2.18 13.84
C GLY A 76 23.55 2.62 15.23
N VAL A 77 24.19 3.67 15.75
CA VAL A 77 23.80 4.39 16.98
C VAL A 77 22.29 4.59 16.97
N ARG A 78 21.60 4.00 17.96
CA ARG A 78 20.14 3.99 18.16
C ARG A 78 19.45 5.23 17.57
N GLY A 79 19.09 5.16 16.29
CA GLY A 79 18.36 6.22 15.61
C GLY A 79 16.90 6.14 16.03
N THR A 80 16.30 7.27 16.40
CA THR A 80 14.87 7.37 16.70
C THR A 80 13.97 7.09 15.49
N ASN A 81 14.56 6.97 14.30
CA ASN A 81 13.87 6.83 13.03
C ASN A 81 14.09 5.42 12.44
N PRO A 82 13.03 4.60 12.29
CA PRO A 82 13.16 3.24 11.77
C PRO A 82 13.27 3.16 10.23
N ILE A 83 13.12 4.29 9.52
CA ILE A 83 13.10 4.36 8.06
C ILE A 83 14.54 4.31 7.50
N LEU A 84 14.80 3.36 6.62
CA LEU A 84 16.03 3.24 5.86
C LEU A 84 15.84 3.76 4.41
N PRO A 85 16.88 4.30 3.76
CA PRO A 85 16.79 4.72 2.36
C PRO A 85 16.42 3.60 1.38
N SER A 86 16.64 2.34 1.76
CA SER A 86 16.30 1.15 0.96
C SER A 86 14.87 0.65 1.18
N ASP A 87 14.11 1.24 2.10
CA ASP A 87 12.73 0.84 2.32
C ASP A 87 11.82 1.26 1.14
N VAL A 88 10.71 0.55 0.99
CA VAL A 88 9.61 0.95 0.10
C VAL A 88 8.46 1.41 0.98
N ILE A 89 8.09 2.69 0.88
CA ILE A 89 7.03 3.28 1.68
C ILE A 89 5.78 3.44 0.82
N PHE A 90 4.72 2.72 1.16
CA PHE A 90 3.41 2.87 0.54
C PHE A 90 2.76 4.19 0.97
N ILE A 91 2.27 4.95 -0.01
CA ILE A 91 1.62 6.26 0.17
C ILE A 91 0.12 6.19 -0.18
N GLU A 92 -0.42 4.99 -0.26
CA GLU A 92 -1.86 4.75 -0.37
C GLU A 92 -2.28 3.60 0.53
N ALA A 93 -3.56 3.55 0.91
CA ALA A 93 -4.09 2.48 1.76
C ALA A 93 -3.89 1.08 1.14
N PRO A 94 -3.77 0.02 1.98
CA PRO A 94 -3.86 -1.34 1.48
C PRO A 94 -5.21 -1.55 0.80
N GLN A 95 -5.17 -2.22 -0.34
CA GLN A 95 -6.38 -2.50 -1.11
C GLN A 95 -6.99 -3.78 -0.57
N VAL A 96 -8.29 -3.76 -0.32
CA VAL A 96 -9.04 -4.97 0.02
C VAL A 96 -9.17 -5.78 -1.27
N LYS A 97 -8.97 -7.09 -1.17
CA LYS A 97 -9.25 -7.98 -2.29
C LYS A 97 -10.76 -7.95 -2.56
N ALA A 98 -11.16 -7.50 -3.74
CA ALA A 98 -12.56 -7.50 -4.18
C ALA A 98 -13.15 -8.92 -4.20
#